data_AF-A0A0W1ALV3-F1
#
_entry.id   AF-A0A0W1ALV3-F1
#
_cell.length_a   1.000
_cell.length_b   1.000
_cell.length_c   1.000
_cell.angle_alpha   90.00
_cell.angle_beta   90.00
_cell.angle_gamma   90.00
#
_symmetry.space_group_name_H-M   'P 1'
#
loop_
_entity.id
_entity.type
_entity.pdbx_description
1 polymer ?
#
loop_
_entity_poly.entity_id
_entity_poly.type
_entity_poly.pdbx_seq_one_letter_code
_entity_poly.pdbx_strand_id
1 'polypeptide(L)'
;MYKIIIVSLMAFFVSLSALADDLGKNTYELACKNCHAPNLSPAIKSPAAFDKKAWKTRFEQANQEAKTNPKQFKTGMDYLLYSVKIGKGLMHHGGLCKESEDPNVDCSDKALIAAIMYMSDQK
;
A
#
# COMPACT_ATOMS: atom_id res chain seq x y z
N MET A 1 38.93 12.60 8.41
CA MET A 1 38.41 12.03 7.14
C MET A 1 37.30 11.00 7.36
N TYR A 2 37.36 10.14 8.38
CA TYR A 2 36.26 9.19 8.69
C TYR A 2 34.93 9.87 9.10
N LYS A 3 34.99 11.01 9.81
CA LYS A 3 33.80 11.77 10.26
C LYS A 3 32.96 12.36 9.12
N ILE A 4 33.56 12.70 7.97
CA ILE A 4 32.84 13.29 6.82
C ILE A 4 32.11 12.20 6.02
N ILE A 5 32.68 10.98 5.97
CA ILE A 5 32.08 9.83 5.28
C ILE A 5 30.82 9.34 6.02
N ILE A 6 30.81 9.37 7.36
CA ILE A 6 29.65 8.96 8.17
C ILE A 6 28.44 9.91 7.99
N VAL A 7 28.68 11.22 7.86
CA VAL A 7 27.61 12.22 7.68
C VAL A 7 26.97 12.14 6.28
N SER A 8 27.78 11.84 5.25
CA SER A 8 27.28 11.66 3.88
C SER A 8 26.41 10.41 3.73
N LEU A 9 26.75 9.31 4.43
CA LEU A 9 25.97 8.07 4.38
C LEU A 9 24.58 8.22 5.02
N MET A 10 24.47 8.97 6.13
CA MET A 10 23.19 9.19 6.84
C MET A 10 22.17 9.99 6.02
N ALA A 11 22.61 10.99 5.24
CA ALA A 11 21.70 11.83 4.44
C ALA A 11 21.03 11.05 3.28
N PHE A 12 21.70 10.03 2.74
CA PHE A 12 21.14 9.19 1.69
C PHE A 12 19.97 8.33 2.18
N PHE A 13 20.06 7.74 3.38
CA PHE A 13 19.00 6.88 3.90
C PHE A 13 17.71 7.64 4.23
N VAL A 14 17.81 8.88 4.74
CA VAL A 14 16.63 9.70 5.07
C VAL A 14 15.83 10.09 3.82
N SER A 15 16.52 10.30 2.70
CA SER A 15 15.89 10.71 1.43
C SER A 15 15.05 9.60 0.79
N LEU A 16 15.50 8.35 0.90
CA LEU A 16 14.79 7.17 0.37
C LEU A 16 13.48 6.88 1.10
N SER A 17 13.44 7.07 2.42
CA SER A 17 12.22 6.88 3.22
C SER A 17 11.17 7.95 2.92
N ALA A 18 11.58 9.21 2.74
CA ALA A 18 10.66 10.30 2.40
C ALA A 18 10.01 10.13 1.02
N LEU A 19 10.76 9.62 0.04
CA LEU A 19 10.25 9.30 -1.31
C LEU A 19 9.23 8.15 -1.31
N ALA A 20 9.40 7.15 -0.44
CA ALA A 20 8.43 6.06 -0.29
C ALA A 20 7.15 6.51 0.43
N ASP A 21 7.27 7.36 1.46
CA ASP A 21 6.14 7.96 2.16
C ASP A 21 5.30 8.85 1.22
N ASP A 22 5.94 9.61 0.32
CA ASP A 22 5.23 10.45 -0.66
C ASP A 22 4.53 9.62 -1.74
N LEU A 23 5.17 8.55 -2.25
CA LEU A 23 4.57 7.67 -3.26
C LEU A 23 3.29 6.99 -2.74
N GLY A 24 3.36 6.36 -1.56
CA GLY A 24 2.20 5.65 -1.01
C GLY A 24 1.05 6.59 -0.67
N LYS A 25 1.36 7.77 -0.15
CA LYS A 25 0.38 8.82 0.11
C LYS A 25 -0.28 9.31 -1.18
N ASN A 26 0.50 9.60 -2.23
CA ASN A 26 -0.04 10.13 -3.48
C ASN A 26 -0.96 9.12 -4.18
N THR A 27 -0.55 7.85 -4.26
CA THR A 27 -1.42 6.79 -4.79
C THR A 27 -2.68 6.59 -3.96
N TYR A 28 -2.59 6.71 -2.63
CA TYR A 28 -3.77 6.69 -1.77
C TYR A 28 -4.73 7.84 -2.07
N GLU A 29 -4.23 9.09 -2.10
CA GLU A 29 -5.08 10.27 -2.30
C GLU A 29 -5.76 10.28 -3.66
N LEU A 30 -5.05 9.88 -4.73
CA LEU A 30 -5.56 9.93 -6.10
C LEU A 30 -6.49 8.76 -6.44
N ALA A 31 -6.33 7.59 -5.80
CA ALA A 31 -7.10 6.39 -6.13
C ALA A 31 -7.80 5.77 -4.92
N CYS A 32 -7.03 5.26 -3.95
CA CYS A 32 -7.53 4.35 -2.92
C CYS A 32 -8.52 5.03 -1.94
N LYS A 33 -8.35 6.32 -1.67
CA LYS A 33 -9.17 7.11 -0.73
C LYS A 33 -10.65 7.11 -1.09
N ASN A 34 -10.98 7.01 -2.37
CA ASN A 34 -12.37 6.94 -2.86
C ASN A 34 -13.17 5.77 -2.27
N CYS A 35 -12.51 4.79 -1.64
CA CYS A 35 -13.16 3.71 -0.90
C CYS A 35 -12.57 3.53 0.51
N HIS A 36 -11.28 3.79 0.69
CA HIS A 36 -10.56 3.54 1.94
C HIS A 36 -10.51 4.74 2.90
N ALA A 37 -11.13 5.89 2.56
CA ALA A 37 -11.24 7.01 3.48
C ALA A 37 -12.02 6.59 4.76
N PRO A 38 -11.52 6.91 5.98
CA PRO A 38 -12.15 6.45 7.23
C PRO A 38 -13.63 6.80 7.39
N ASN A 39 -14.07 7.92 6.82
CA ASN A 39 -15.45 8.39 6.84
C ASN A 39 -16.38 7.64 5.86
N LEU A 40 -15.82 6.99 4.84
CA LEU A 40 -16.58 6.29 3.80
C LEU A 40 -16.53 4.77 3.97
N SER A 41 -15.38 4.23 4.37
CA SER A 41 -15.13 2.78 4.40
C SER A 41 -16.14 1.94 5.17
N PRO A 42 -16.63 2.36 6.35
CA PRO A 42 -17.62 1.59 7.10
C PRO A 42 -18.93 1.36 6.32
N ALA A 43 -19.37 2.34 5.53
CA ALA A 43 -20.60 2.26 4.76
C ALA A 43 -20.53 1.24 3.62
N ILE A 44 -19.34 1.08 3.01
CA ILE A 44 -19.10 0.17 1.88
C ILE A 44 -18.31 -1.09 2.28
N LYS A 45 -18.09 -1.31 3.58
CA LYS A 45 -17.38 -2.47 4.15
C LYS A 45 -15.96 -2.67 3.62
N SER A 46 -15.28 -1.60 3.21
CA SER A 46 -13.84 -1.63 2.92
C SER A 46 -13.03 -1.48 4.24
N PRO A 47 -11.77 -1.94 4.30
CA PRO A 47 -10.91 -1.65 5.45
C PRO A 47 -10.56 -0.16 5.45
N ALA A 48 -10.98 0.57 6.49
CA ALA A 48 -10.64 1.98 6.64
C ALA A 48 -9.12 2.18 6.69
N ALA A 49 -8.60 3.17 5.96
CA ALA A 49 -7.21 3.60 6.11
C ALA A 49 -6.94 3.96 7.57
N PHE A 50 -5.77 3.57 8.06
CA PHE A 50 -5.27 3.79 9.42
C PHE A 50 -6.07 3.08 10.54
N ASP A 51 -7.06 2.24 10.21
CA ASP A 51 -7.64 1.31 11.18
C ASP A 51 -6.69 0.14 11.41
N LYS A 52 -5.84 0.27 12.43
CA LYS A 52 -4.81 -0.73 12.80
C LYS A 52 -5.40 -2.12 13.02
N LYS A 53 -6.62 -2.21 13.56
CA LYS A 53 -7.25 -3.51 13.84
C LYS A 53 -7.69 -4.16 12.53
N ALA A 54 -8.36 -3.40 11.67
CA ALA A 54 -8.79 -3.89 10.36
C ALA A 54 -7.58 -4.36 9.53
N TRP A 55 -6.53 -3.53 9.43
CA TRP A 55 -5.33 -3.86 8.65
C TRP A 55 -4.56 -5.03 9.23
N LYS A 56 -4.40 -5.14 10.56
CA LYS A 56 -3.79 -6.32 11.19
C LYS A 56 -4.48 -7.61 10.76
N THR A 57 -5.82 -7.64 10.82
CA THR A 57 -6.59 -8.81 10.37
C THR A 57 -6.39 -9.09 8.88
N ARG A 58 -6.29 -8.05 8.02
CA ARG A 58 -6.01 -8.26 6.58
C ARG A 58 -4.63 -8.86 6.34
N PHE A 59 -3.60 -8.40 7.05
CA PHE A 59 -2.26 -8.98 6.96
C PHE A 59 -2.21 -10.42 7.48
N GLU A 60 -2.89 -10.74 8.58
CA GLU A 60 -2.99 -12.11 9.09
C GLU A 60 -3.63 -13.06 8.05
N GLN A 61 -4.75 -12.64 7.45
CA GLN A 61 -5.41 -13.39 6.38
C GLN A 61 -4.50 -13.55 5.15
N ALA A 62 -3.84 -12.48 4.72
CA ALA A 62 -2.94 -12.51 3.58
C ALA A 62 -1.73 -13.42 3.81
N ASN A 63 -1.15 -13.39 5.01
CA ASN A 63 -0.06 -14.29 5.39
C ASN A 63 -0.52 -15.74 5.43
N GLN A 64 -1.75 -16.00 5.89
CA GLN A 64 -2.32 -17.35 5.83
C GLN A 64 -2.52 -17.83 4.39
N GLU A 65 -3.00 -16.94 3.51
CA GLU A 65 -3.17 -17.26 2.09
C GLU A 65 -1.83 -17.61 1.42
N ALA A 66 -0.78 -16.84 1.69
CA ALA A 66 0.55 -17.12 1.18
C ALA A 66 1.11 -18.46 1.68
N LYS A 67 0.82 -18.85 2.93
CA LYS A 67 1.17 -20.19 3.45
C LYS A 67 0.41 -21.32 2.75
N THR A 68 -0.86 -21.10 2.43
CA THR A 68 -1.69 -22.09 1.74
C THR A 68 -1.30 -22.22 0.26
N ASN A 69 -0.89 -21.12 -0.38
CA ASN A 69 -0.60 -21.05 -1.81
C ASN A 69 0.84 -20.54 -2.10
N PRO A 70 1.90 -21.22 -1.61
CA PRO A 70 3.27 -20.71 -1.62
C PRO A 70 3.89 -20.65 -3.04
N LYS A 71 3.33 -21.37 -4.01
CA LYS A 71 3.75 -21.29 -5.42
C LYS A 71 3.29 -19.98 -6.09
N GLN A 72 2.21 -19.38 -5.58
CA GLN A 72 1.61 -18.19 -6.15
C GLN A 72 1.98 -16.92 -5.37
N PHE A 73 2.04 -17.00 -4.04
CA PHE A 73 2.35 -15.87 -3.18
C PHE A 73 3.51 -16.25 -2.24
N LYS A 74 4.62 -15.52 -2.32
CA LYS A 74 5.76 -15.73 -1.41
C LYS A 74 5.51 -15.04 -0.07
N THR A 75 4.80 -13.92 -0.10
CA THR A 75 4.47 -13.11 1.08
C THR A 75 2.99 -12.75 1.13
N GLY A 76 2.50 -12.34 2.31
CA GLY A 76 1.16 -11.75 2.41
C GLY A 76 1.02 -10.47 1.59
N MET A 77 2.09 -9.68 1.43
CA MET A 77 2.07 -8.50 0.56
C MET A 77 1.81 -8.89 -0.90
N ASP A 78 2.41 -9.99 -1.38
CA ASP A 78 2.16 -10.48 -2.75
C ASP A 78 0.66 -10.78 -2.96
N TYR A 79 0.01 -11.36 -1.96
CA TYR A 79 -1.43 -11.63 -2.00
C TYR A 79 -2.26 -10.34 -1.95
N LEU A 80 -1.89 -9.37 -1.12
CA LEU A 80 -2.59 -8.09 -1.05
C LEU A 80 -2.47 -7.32 -2.35
N LEU A 81 -1.27 -7.21 -2.92
CA LEU A 81 -1.03 -6.61 -4.23
C LEU A 81 -1.83 -7.32 -5.32
N TYR A 82 -1.80 -8.66 -5.35
CA TYR A 82 -2.62 -9.44 -6.28
C TYR A 82 -4.11 -9.12 -6.14
N SER A 83 -4.62 -9.08 -4.90
CA SER A 83 -6.02 -8.76 -4.61
C SER A 83 -6.40 -7.35 -5.10
N VAL A 84 -5.51 -6.36 -4.99
CA VAL A 84 -5.72 -5.02 -5.56
C VAL A 84 -5.79 -5.09 -7.08
N LYS A 85 -4.84 -5.77 -7.73
CA LYS A 85 -4.77 -5.87 -9.20
C LYS A 85 -5.99 -6.56 -9.80
N ILE A 86 -6.44 -7.66 -9.19
CA ILE A 86 -7.58 -8.43 -9.69
C ILE A 86 -8.93 -7.97 -9.11
N GLY A 87 -8.94 -7.02 -8.19
CA GLY A 87 -10.16 -6.68 -7.44
C GLY A 87 -10.58 -7.78 -6.46
N LYS A 88 -11.32 -7.40 -5.41
CA LYS A 88 -11.87 -8.36 -4.43
C LYS A 88 -13.12 -7.79 -3.76
N GLY A 89 -14.25 -8.49 -3.88
CA GLY A 89 -15.53 -8.00 -3.39
C GLY A 89 -15.95 -6.75 -4.16
N LEU A 90 -16.16 -5.64 -3.45
CA LEU A 90 -16.51 -4.35 -4.06
C LEU A 90 -15.30 -3.53 -4.54
N MET A 91 -14.07 -4.01 -4.28
CA MET A 91 -12.87 -3.32 -4.76
C MET A 91 -12.67 -3.59 -6.24
N HIS A 92 -12.68 -2.53 -7.05
CA HIS A 92 -12.46 -2.60 -8.50
C HIS A 92 -11.07 -3.15 -8.85
N HIS A 93 -10.93 -3.72 -10.05
CA HIS A 93 -9.63 -4.09 -10.61
C HIS A 93 -8.67 -2.90 -10.55
N GLY A 94 -7.48 -3.08 -10.00
CA GLY A 94 -6.49 -2.02 -9.84
C GLY A 94 -6.84 -0.95 -8.81
N GLY A 95 -7.91 -1.11 -8.01
CA GLY A 95 -8.27 -0.16 -6.95
C GLY A 95 -8.65 1.24 -7.44
N LEU A 96 -9.28 1.33 -8.61
CA LEU A 96 -9.59 2.59 -9.33
C LEU A 96 -8.37 3.39 -9.79
N CYS A 97 -7.16 2.81 -9.73
CA CYS A 97 -5.94 3.54 -10.04
C CYS A 97 -5.87 3.96 -11.52
N LYS A 98 -6.30 3.10 -12.46
CA LYS A 98 -6.29 3.44 -13.90
C LYS A 98 -7.50 4.27 -14.32
N GLU A 99 -8.51 4.28 -13.46
CA GLU A 99 -9.76 5.02 -13.60
C GLU A 99 -9.65 6.45 -13.04
N SER A 100 -8.58 6.74 -12.30
CA SER A 100 -8.14 8.09 -12.01
C SER A 100 -7.74 8.76 -13.32
N GLU A 101 -8.55 9.70 -13.81
CA GLU A 101 -8.23 10.53 -14.99
C GLU A 101 -7.01 11.46 -14.76
N ASP A 102 -6.39 11.42 -13.58
CA ASP A 102 -5.18 12.17 -13.25
C ASP A 102 -3.94 11.54 -13.93
N PRO A 103 -3.24 12.26 -14.84
CA PRO A 103 -2.05 11.75 -15.51
C PRO A 103 -0.85 11.50 -14.56
N ASN A 104 -0.92 11.97 -13.31
CA ASN A 104 0.13 11.80 -12.31
C ASN A 104 -0.09 10.57 -11.42
N VAL A 105 -1.16 9.80 -11.62
CA VAL A 105 -1.41 8.60 -10.84
C VAL A 105 -0.41 7.49 -11.20
N ASP A 106 0.46 7.13 -10.25
CA ASP A 106 1.35 5.97 -10.40
C ASP A 106 0.60 4.69 -9.98
N CYS A 107 0.34 3.82 -10.96
CA CYS A 107 -0.32 2.52 -10.78
C CYS A 107 0.63 1.34 -10.89
N SER A 108 1.94 1.58 -10.74
CA SER A 108 2.93 0.51 -10.67
C SER A 108 2.71 -0.36 -9.43
N ASP A 109 3.20 -1.60 -9.48
CA ASP A 109 3.17 -2.50 -8.33
C ASP A 109 3.86 -1.87 -7.10
N LYS A 110 4.91 -1.08 -7.32
CA LYS A 110 5.61 -0.33 -6.26
C LYS A 110 4.70 0.70 -5.60
N ALA A 111 3.95 1.46 -6.39
CA ALA A 111 3.04 2.48 -5.90
C ALA A 111 1.85 1.89 -5.14
N LEU A 112 1.28 0.79 -5.65
CA LEU A 112 0.20 0.06 -4.98
C LEU A 112 0.67 -0.56 -3.65
N ILE A 113 1.86 -1.16 -3.61
CA ILE A 113 2.47 -1.65 -2.36
C ILE A 113 2.67 -0.50 -1.37
N ALA A 114 3.23 0.63 -1.83
CA ALA A 114 3.43 1.81 -0.99
C ALA A 114 2.10 2.34 -0.43
N ALA A 115 1.03 2.35 -1.22
CA ALA A 115 -0.30 2.74 -0.77
C ALA A 115 -0.89 1.78 0.28
N ILE A 116 -0.69 0.46 0.12
CA ILE A 116 -1.09 -0.52 1.14
C ILE A 116 -0.33 -0.26 2.45
N MET A 117 0.98 -0.01 2.38
CA MET A 117 1.80 0.31 3.57
C MET A 117 1.35 1.60 4.23
N TYR A 118 1.11 2.64 3.44
CA TYR A 118 0.59 3.92 3.91
C TYR A 118 -0.75 3.75 4.63
N MET A 119 -1.74 3.10 4.00
CA MET A 119 -3.06 2.88 4.61
C MET A 119 -3.02 1.99 5.86
N SER A 120 -2.07 1.06 5.94
CA SER A 120 -1.96 0.14 7.08
C SER A 120 -1.11 0.67 8.24
N ASP A 121 -0.56 1.87 8.12
CA ASP A 121 0.38 2.47 9.08
C ASP A 121 1.55 1.53 9.41
N GLN A 122 2.02 0.79 8.41
CA GLN A 122 3.23 -0.02 8.49
C GLN A 122 4.34 0.75 7.77
N LYS A 123 5.26 1.32 8.55
CA LYS A 123 6.48 1.96 8.04
C LYS A 123 7.63 0.98 8.00
#